data_AF-A0A224ASW3-F1
#
_entry.id   AF-A0A224ASW3-F1
#
_cell.length_a   1.000
_cell.length_b   1.000
_cell.length_c   1.000
_cell.angle_alpha   90.00
_cell.angle_beta   90.00
_cell.angle_gamma   90.00
#
_symmetry.space_group_name_H-M   'P 1'
#
loop_
_entity.id
_entity.type
_entity.pdbx_description
1 polymer ?
#
loop_
_entity_poly.entity_id
_entity_poly.type
_entity_poly.pdbx_seq_one_letter_code
_entity_poly.pdbx_strand_id
1 'polypeptide(L)'
;MASDLEIRAKEAFIDDHFELAVDLYTQAIAMTPKNAELFADRAQANIKLNYFTEAVVDANKAIELDPSMSKAYLRKGLACMKLEEYQTAKAALETGASLAPAESRFTKLIKECDERIAEEAGELPNQSVDKTLGNVVAPPASESLGNVAVAPKDAQPTVNLSYQGSAARPKYRHGFYQKPEEVVVTIFAKGIPAKNVVVDFGEQILSVSIDVPGDETYSFQPRLFGKITPAKCRYEVMSTKIEIRLAKAEPLHWTSLEYTRESAIVQRPNVSSDAPRPSYPSSKLRHVDWDKLEAEVKKEEKDEKLDGDAALNKFFRDIYKDADEDTRRAMMKSFVESNGTVLSTNWKEVGAKKVEGSPPDGMELKKWEI
;
A
#
# COMPACT_ATOMS: atom_id res chain seq x y z
N MET A 1 -16.05 -34.40 21.23
CA MET A 1 -15.07 -34.94 20.26
C MET A 1 -14.61 -33.80 19.35
N ALA A 2 -13.50 -33.93 18.61
CA ALA A 2 -13.01 -32.83 17.77
C ALA A 2 -14.04 -32.33 16.75
N SER A 3 -14.75 -33.25 16.10
CA SER A 3 -15.87 -32.97 15.19
C SER A 3 -17.07 -32.27 15.85
N ASP A 4 -17.31 -32.53 17.13
CA ASP A 4 -18.41 -31.90 17.89
C ASP A 4 -18.03 -30.48 18.37
N LEU A 5 -16.75 -30.21 18.61
CA LEU A 5 -16.24 -28.84 18.77
C LEU A 5 -16.33 -28.04 17.45
N GLU A 6 -16.02 -28.67 16.31
CA GLU A 6 -16.16 -28.05 14.99
C GLU A 6 -17.62 -27.66 14.67
N ILE A 7 -18.58 -28.56 14.91
CA ILE A 7 -20.01 -28.28 14.71
C ILE A 7 -20.44 -27.09 15.58
N ARG A 8 -20.10 -27.10 16.88
CA ARG A 8 -20.44 -26.00 17.79
C ARG A 8 -19.73 -24.68 17.44
N ALA A 9 -18.52 -24.73 16.88
CA ALA A 9 -17.84 -23.55 16.36
C ALA A 9 -18.52 -22.97 15.11
N LYS A 10 -19.02 -23.85 14.21
CA LYS A 10 -19.79 -23.47 13.02
C LYS A 10 -21.17 -22.89 13.40
N GLU A 11 -21.84 -23.46 14.41
CA GLU A 11 -23.08 -22.91 15.00
C GLU A 11 -22.82 -21.53 15.63
N ALA A 12 -21.83 -21.40 16.52
CA ALA A 12 -21.48 -20.11 17.12
C ALA A 12 -21.11 -19.03 16.08
N PHE A 13 -20.49 -19.41 14.97
CA PHE A 13 -20.21 -18.50 13.85
C PHE A 13 -21.46 -18.06 13.08
N ILE A 14 -22.47 -18.94 12.96
CA ILE A 14 -23.77 -18.62 12.33
C ILE A 14 -24.59 -17.68 13.21
N ASP A 15 -24.51 -17.85 14.53
CA ASP A 15 -25.17 -17.01 15.53
C ASP A 15 -24.40 -15.69 15.82
N ASP A 16 -23.45 -15.29 14.95
CA ASP A 16 -22.56 -14.12 15.08
C ASP A 16 -21.71 -14.05 16.39
N HIS A 17 -21.62 -15.14 17.17
CA HIS A 17 -20.80 -15.26 18.38
C HIS A 17 -19.33 -15.56 18.03
N PHE A 18 -18.68 -14.65 17.31
CA PHE A 18 -17.37 -14.89 16.69
C PHE A 18 -16.24 -15.18 17.71
N GLU A 19 -16.24 -14.58 18.90
CA GLU A 19 -15.25 -14.86 19.96
C GLU A 19 -15.34 -16.33 20.41
N LEU A 20 -16.55 -16.79 20.71
CA LEU A 20 -16.82 -18.19 21.07
C LEU A 20 -16.46 -19.14 19.92
N ALA A 21 -16.71 -18.75 18.67
CA ALA A 21 -16.30 -19.54 17.51
C ALA A 21 -14.76 -19.68 17.44
N VAL A 22 -14.00 -18.60 17.67
CA VAL A 22 -12.52 -18.65 17.71
C VAL A 22 -12.02 -19.57 18.83
N ASP A 23 -12.61 -19.51 20.02
CA ASP A 23 -12.25 -20.38 21.15
C ASP A 23 -12.55 -21.86 20.86
N LEU A 24 -13.72 -22.16 20.29
CA LEU A 24 -14.11 -23.52 19.93
C LEU A 24 -13.25 -24.08 18.78
N TYR A 25 -12.94 -23.28 17.75
CA TYR A 25 -11.98 -23.68 16.72
C TYR A 25 -10.57 -23.90 17.30
N THR A 26 -10.15 -23.08 18.27
CA THR A 26 -8.83 -23.24 18.93
C THR A 26 -8.77 -24.56 19.71
N GLN A 27 -9.83 -24.93 20.42
CA GLN A 27 -9.96 -26.23 21.08
C GLN A 27 -10.00 -27.39 20.07
N ALA A 28 -10.70 -27.23 18.94
CA ALA A 28 -10.73 -28.23 17.88
C ALA A 28 -9.34 -28.42 17.24
N ILE A 29 -8.62 -27.34 16.93
CA ILE A 29 -7.25 -27.36 16.39
C ILE A 29 -6.28 -28.05 17.35
N ALA A 30 -6.41 -27.86 18.66
CA ALA A 30 -5.59 -28.55 19.66
C ALA A 30 -5.78 -30.08 19.61
N MET A 31 -6.97 -30.56 19.23
CA MET A 31 -7.27 -31.99 19.04
C MET A 31 -6.86 -32.51 17.64
N THR A 32 -7.00 -31.69 16.59
CA THR A 32 -6.71 -32.07 15.19
C THR A 32 -5.82 -31.03 14.48
N PRO A 33 -4.55 -30.88 14.87
CA PRO A 33 -3.65 -29.79 14.42
C PRO A 33 -3.22 -29.87 12.94
N LYS A 34 -3.71 -30.85 12.19
CA LYS A 34 -3.47 -31.03 10.75
C LYS A 34 -4.69 -30.77 9.87
N ASN A 35 -5.84 -30.38 10.44
CA ASN A 35 -7.03 -30.06 9.65
C ASN A 35 -6.96 -28.61 9.15
N ALA A 36 -6.69 -28.42 7.86
CA ALA A 36 -6.63 -27.10 7.22
C ALA A 36 -7.95 -26.31 7.30
N GLU A 37 -9.10 -26.98 7.30
CA GLU A 37 -10.42 -26.32 7.31
C GLU A 37 -10.64 -25.54 8.62
N LEU A 38 -10.20 -26.09 9.76
CA LEU A 38 -10.32 -25.42 11.06
C LEU A 38 -9.53 -24.11 11.12
N PHE A 39 -8.34 -24.06 10.50
CA PHE A 39 -7.57 -22.83 10.38
C PHE A 39 -8.25 -21.84 9.43
N ALA A 40 -8.78 -22.29 8.29
CA ALA A 40 -9.49 -21.43 7.33
C ALA A 40 -10.81 -20.86 7.87
N ASP A 41 -11.51 -21.58 8.75
CA ASP A 41 -12.73 -21.11 9.40
C ASP A 41 -12.43 -20.25 10.64
N ARG A 42 -11.37 -20.55 11.41
CA ARG A 42 -10.89 -19.64 12.47
C ARG A 42 -10.40 -18.30 11.90
N ALA A 43 -9.68 -18.31 10.78
CA ALA A 43 -9.32 -17.10 10.04
C ALA A 43 -10.55 -16.26 9.67
N GLN A 44 -11.66 -16.90 9.29
CA GLN A 44 -12.91 -16.18 8.98
C GLN A 44 -13.59 -15.57 10.20
N ALA A 45 -13.54 -16.22 11.36
CA ALA A 45 -14.00 -15.64 12.62
C ALA A 45 -13.10 -14.46 13.04
N ASN A 46 -11.78 -14.59 12.93
CA ASN A 46 -10.82 -13.51 13.18
C ASN A 46 -11.04 -12.30 12.25
N ILE A 47 -11.34 -12.50 10.95
CA ILE A 47 -11.74 -11.40 10.04
C ILE A 47 -13.00 -10.67 10.53
N LYS A 48 -13.97 -11.39 11.10
CA LYS A 48 -15.21 -10.79 11.63
C LYS A 48 -14.98 -9.98 12.91
N LEU A 49 -13.97 -10.36 13.71
CA LEU A 49 -13.51 -9.63 14.90
C LEU A 49 -12.54 -8.47 14.59
N ASN A 50 -12.16 -8.29 13.32
CA ASN A 50 -11.11 -7.36 12.86
C ASN A 50 -9.68 -7.72 13.32
N TYR A 51 -9.45 -8.96 13.76
CA TYR A 51 -8.12 -9.51 14.05
C TYR A 51 -7.46 -10.01 12.76
N PHE A 52 -7.11 -9.05 11.88
CA PHE A 52 -6.65 -9.36 10.52
C PHE A 52 -5.27 -10.01 10.50
N THR A 53 -4.36 -9.64 11.41
CA THR A 53 -3.03 -10.25 11.55
C THR A 53 -3.11 -11.74 11.88
N GLU A 54 -3.95 -12.10 12.84
CA GLU A 54 -4.25 -13.45 13.28
C GLU A 54 -4.92 -14.24 12.16
N ALA A 55 -5.84 -13.61 11.42
CA ALA A 55 -6.46 -14.21 10.24
C ALA A 55 -5.47 -14.50 9.11
N VAL A 56 -4.46 -13.65 8.88
CA VAL A 56 -3.38 -13.92 7.91
C VAL A 56 -2.52 -15.10 8.37
N VAL A 57 -2.19 -15.19 9.66
CA VAL A 57 -1.44 -16.34 10.22
C VAL A 57 -2.22 -17.64 10.06
N ASP A 58 -3.50 -17.66 10.41
CA ASP A 58 -4.36 -18.85 10.26
C ASP A 58 -4.58 -19.22 8.78
N ALA A 59 -4.80 -18.24 7.90
CA ALA A 59 -4.95 -18.50 6.47
C ALA A 59 -3.66 -19.03 5.83
N ASN A 60 -2.49 -18.51 6.21
CA ASN A 60 -1.21 -19.08 5.83
C ASN A 60 -1.08 -20.52 6.35
N LYS A 61 -1.49 -20.81 7.59
CA LYS A 61 -1.40 -22.16 8.14
C LYS A 61 -2.32 -23.16 7.44
N ALA A 62 -3.51 -22.73 7.03
CA ALA A 62 -4.39 -23.50 6.18
C ALA A 62 -3.75 -23.80 4.80
N ILE A 63 -3.10 -22.81 4.18
CA ILE A 63 -2.38 -22.98 2.89
C ILE A 63 -1.17 -23.93 3.03
N GLU A 64 -0.43 -23.89 4.14
CA GLU A 64 0.66 -24.84 4.41
C GLU A 64 0.17 -26.30 4.53
N LEU A 65 -1.02 -26.51 5.09
CA LEU A 65 -1.62 -27.83 5.29
C LEU A 65 -2.34 -28.35 4.04
N ASP A 66 -3.00 -27.47 3.30
CA ASP A 66 -3.65 -27.77 2.02
C ASP A 66 -3.44 -26.60 1.02
N PRO A 67 -2.40 -26.67 0.17
CA PRO A 67 -2.15 -25.68 -0.88
C PRO A 67 -3.22 -25.63 -1.99
N SER A 68 -4.19 -26.56 -2.01
CA SER A 68 -5.30 -26.55 -2.97
C SER A 68 -6.56 -25.87 -2.44
N MET A 69 -6.58 -25.46 -1.17
CA MET A 69 -7.75 -24.88 -0.52
C MET A 69 -7.99 -23.41 -0.94
N SER A 70 -8.76 -23.19 -2.01
CA SER A 70 -9.15 -21.86 -2.48
C SER A 70 -9.73 -20.95 -1.37
N LYS A 71 -10.52 -21.50 -0.44
CA LYS A 71 -11.06 -20.79 0.73
C LYS A 71 -9.97 -20.12 1.57
N ALA A 72 -8.81 -20.75 1.75
CA ALA A 72 -7.73 -20.23 2.58
C ALA A 72 -7.06 -19.01 1.91
N TYR A 73 -6.81 -19.08 0.60
CA TYR A 73 -6.38 -17.94 -0.21
C TYR A 73 -7.37 -16.77 -0.17
N LEU A 74 -8.67 -17.07 -0.21
CA LEU A 74 -9.72 -16.06 -0.06
C LEU A 74 -9.68 -15.38 1.32
N ARG A 75 -9.50 -16.13 2.42
CA ARG A 75 -9.34 -15.52 3.76
C ARG A 75 -8.09 -14.64 3.83
N LYS A 76 -6.95 -15.14 3.33
CA LYS A 76 -5.69 -14.38 3.28
C LYS A 76 -5.86 -13.07 2.51
N GLY A 77 -6.44 -13.13 1.31
CA GLY A 77 -6.72 -11.96 0.48
C GLY A 77 -7.57 -10.91 1.22
N LEU A 78 -8.69 -11.33 1.80
CA LEU A 78 -9.58 -10.45 2.57
C LEU A 78 -8.90 -9.82 3.79
N ALA A 79 -8.09 -10.59 4.52
CA ALA A 79 -7.37 -10.07 5.68
C ALA A 79 -6.27 -9.08 5.27
N CYS A 80 -5.50 -9.36 4.22
CA CYS A 80 -4.50 -8.43 3.66
C CYS A 80 -5.15 -7.14 3.12
N MET A 81 -6.31 -7.20 2.45
CA MET A 81 -7.05 -5.99 2.03
C MET A 81 -7.45 -5.10 3.22
N LYS A 82 -7.77 -5.71 4.38
CA LYS A 82 -8.10 -4.99 5.61
C LYS A 82 -6.89 -4.47 6.38
N LEU A 83 -5.70 -4.95 6.04
CA LEU A 83 -4.40 -4.40 6.46
C LEU A 83 -3.79 -3.44 5.44
N GLU A 84 -4.54 -3.09 4.39
CA GLU A 84 -4.10 -2.23 3.27
C GLU A 84 -2.91 -2.80 2.47
N GLU A 85 -2.59 -4.09 2.64
CA GLU A 85 -1.57 -4.82 1.89
C GLU A 85 -2.10 -5.30 0.52
N TYR A 86 -2.54 -4.37 -0.33
CA TYR A 86 -3.27 -4.68 -1.56
C TYR A 86 -2.49 -5.56 -2.55
N GLN A 87 -1.16 -5.40 -2.64
CA GLN A 87 -0.29 -6.24 -3.47
C GLN A 87 -0.26 -7.70 -2.98
N THR A 88 -0.10 -7.91 -1.66
CA THR A 88 -0.12 -9.24 -1.02
C THR A 88 -1.50 -9.88 -1.19
N ALA A 89 -2.56 -9.09 -1.01
CA ALA A 89 -3.94 -9.53 -1.19
C ALA A 89 -4.21 -9.99 -2.62
N LYS A 90 -3.84 -9.18 -3.63
CA LYS A 90 -4.01 -9.52 -5.04
C LYS A 90 -3.33 -10.85 -5.40
N ALA A 91 -2.06 -11.02 -5.04
CA ALA A 91 -1.32 -12.25 -5.32
C ALA A 91 -1.98 -13.49 -4.69
N ALA A 92 -2.48 -13.38 -3.44
CA ALA A 92 -3.23 -14.45 -2.79
C ALA A 92 -4.55 -14.75 -3.52
N LEU A 93 -5.30 -13.72 -3.93
CA LEU A 93 -6.56 -13.87 -4.64
C LEU A 93 -6.39 -14.44 -6.05
N GLU A 94 -5.33 -14.09 -6.78
CA GLU A 94 -5.00 -14.66 -8.10
C GLU A 94 -4.67 -16.16 -8.01
N THR A 95 -3.91 -16.57 -6.98
CA THR A 95 -3.68 -18.00 -6.72
C THR A 95 -4.96 -18.73 -6.34
N GLY A 96 -5.83 -18.14 -5.50
CA GLY A 96 -7.14 -18.70 -5.17
C GLY A 96 -8.08 -18.81 -6.38
N ALA A 97 -8.09 -17.79 -7.26
CA ALA A 97 -8.87 -17.79 -8.52
C ALA A 97 -8.40 -18.88 -9.48
N SER A 98 -7.09 -19.16 -9.52
CA SER A 98 -6.52 -20.23 -10.35
C SER A 98 -6.96 -21.62 -9.90
N LEU A 99 -7.22 -21.80 -8.60
CA LEU A 99 -7.74 -23.04 -8.01
C LEU A 99 -9.27 -23.16 -8.15
N ALA A 100 -10.00 -22.05 -8.08
CA ALA A 100 -11.47 -22.01 -8.14
C ALA A 100 -12.00 -20.95 -9.14
N PRO A 101 -11.77 -21.12 -10.45
CA PRO A 101 -12.09 -20.10 -11.47
C PRO A 101 -13.59 -19.83 -11.66
N ALA A 102 -14.46 -20.70 -11.13
CA ALA A 102 -15.91 -20.50 -11.13
C ALA A 102 -16.38 -19.47 -10.07
N GLU A 103 -15.56 -19.14 -9.07
CA GLU A 103 -15.97 -18.24 -7.99
C GLU A 103 -15.73 -16.76 -8.34
N SER A 104 -16.79 -16.08 -8.77
CA SER A 104 -16.80 -14.64 -9.11
C SER A 104 -16.40 -13.69 -7.97
N ARG A 105 -16.18 -14.20 -6.75
CA ARG A 105 -15.71 -13.40 -5.62
C ARG A 105 -14.25 -13.00 -5.78
N PHE A 106 -13.39 -13.89 -6.28
CA PHE A 106 -11.98 -13.57 -6.48
C PHE A 106 -11.80 -12.44 -7.49
N THR A 107 -12.47 -12.51 -8.65
CA THR A 107 -12.34 -11.49 -9.71
C THR A 107 -12.80 -10.11 -9.26
N LYS A 108 -13.85 -10.03 -8.42
CA LYS A 108 -14.28 -8.77 -7.80
C LYS A 108 -13.24 -8.21 -6.83
N LEU A 109 -12.70 -9.03 -5.93
CA LEU A 109 -11.71 -8.60 -4.95
C LEU A 109 -10.36 -8.26 -5.59
N ILE A 110 -9.96 -8.93 -6.67
CA ILE A 110 -8.76 -8.58 -7.45
C ILE A 110 -8.95 -7.20 -8.10
N LYS A 111 -10.11 -6.93 -8.69
CA LYS A 111 -10.44 -5.60 -9.25
C LYS A 111 -10.41 -4.51 -8.19
N GLU A 112 -10.97 -4.77 -7.00
CA GLU A 112 -10.93 -3.85 -5.86
C GLU A 112 -9.48 -3.60 -5.41
N CYS A 113 -8.62 -4.64 -5.36
CA CYS A 113 -7.19 -4.45 -5.08
C CYS A 113 -6.49 -3.59 -6.15
N ASP A 114 -6.78 -3.82 -7.44
CA ASP A 114 -6.20 -3.06 -8.54
C ASP A 114 -6.63 -1.58 -8.52
N GLU A 115 -7.88 -1.30 -8.17
CA GLU A 115 -8.39 0.06 -7.96
C GLU A 115 -7.65 0.74 -6.81
N ARG A 116 -7.50 0.08 -5.65
CA ARG A 116 -6.76 0.61 -4.50
C ARG A 116 -5.27 0.84 -4.77
N ILE A 117 -4.62 -0.06 -5.51
CA ILE A 117 -3.21 0.10 -5.94
C ILE A 117 -3.07 1.30 -6.88
N ALA A 118 -4.05 1.54 -7.75
CA ALA A 118 -4.04 2.71 -8.65
C ALA A 118 -4.32 4.03 -7.90
N GLU A 119 -5.20 4.02 -6.88
CA GLU A 119 -5.41 5.13 -5.96
C GLU A 119 -4.10 5.48 -5.22
N GLU A 120 -3.45 4.51 -4.56
CA GLU A 120 -2.18 4.71 -3.84
C GLU A 120 -1.05 5.25 -4.75
N ALA A 121 -0.98 4.78 -6.00
CA ALA A 121 -0.02 5.26 -6.99
C ALA A 121 -0.35 6.66 -7.55
N GLY A 122 -1.63 7.08 -7.51
CA GLY A 122 -2.10 8.39 -7.92
C GLY A 122 -2.00 9.46 -6.82
N GLU A 123 -2.16 9.05 -5.56
CA GLU A 123 -2.08 9.90 -4.36
C GLU A 123 -0.63 10.22 -3.94
N LEU A 124 0.24 10.58 -4.90
CA LEU A 124 1.56 11.14 -4.62
C LEU A 124 1.61 12.68 -4.78
N PRO A 125 1.14 13.47 -3.79
CA PRO A 125 1.43 14.90 -3.73
C PRO A 125 2.80 15.17 -3.07
N ASN A 126 3.51 16.16 -3.61
CA ASN A 126 4.50 16.91 -2.85
C ASN A 126 3.84 17.52 -1.60
N GLN A 127 4.38 17.24 -0.40
CA GLN A 127 4.60 18.17 0.74
C GLN A 127 5.12 17.32 1.92
N SER A 128 6.38 17.47 2.36
CA SER A 128 6.93 18.55 3.19
C SER A 128 6.36 18.64 4.62
N VAL A 129 7.25 18.33 5.57
CA VAL A 129 7.22 18.55 7.02
C VAL A 129 6.48 19.83 7.47
N ASP A 130 5.57 19.75 8.45
CA ASP A 130 5.78 20.23 9.85
C ASP A 130 4.46 20.27 10.69
N LYS A 131 4.61 20.19 12.03
CA LYS A 131 3.61 20.45 13.11
C LYS A 131 2.39 19.49 13.24
N THR A 132 1.91 19.13 14.43
CA THR A 132 2.20 19.63 15.79
C THR A 132 2.10 18.53 16.86
N LEU A 133 2.93 18.62 17.91
CA LEU A 133 2.81 17.82 19.16
C LEU A 133 1.67 18.33 20.07
N GLY A 134 1.18 17.49 20.98
CA GLY A 134 0.81 18.01 22.31
C GLY A 134 -0.17 17.23 23.21
N ASN A 135 0.30 16.17 23.89
CA ASN A 135 -0.09 15.74 25.26
C ASN A 135 -1.58 15.30 25.50
N VAL A 136 -1.94 14.47 26.49
CA VAL A 136 -1.79 14.66 27.95
C VAL A 136 -1.88 13.33 28.74
N VAL A 137 -0.86 13.10 29.58
CA VAL A 137 -0.84 12.53 30.95
C VAL A 137 -1.48 11.15 31.29
N ALA A 138 -0.60 10.28 31.77
CA ALA A 138 -0.72 9.43 32.99
C ALA A 138 0.71 9.35 33.62
N PRO A 139 0.98 8.70 34.78
CA PRO A 139 0.13 8.17 35.87
C PRO A 139 0.51 8.90 37.20
N PRO A 140 0.67 8.33 38.43
CA PRO A 140 1.66 7.25 38.74
C PRO A 140 1.33 6.25 39.89
N ALA A 141 2.22 5.25 40.06
CA ALA A 141 2.64 4.62 41.35
C ALA A 141 1.61 3.78 42.15
N SER A 142 1.96 2.75 42.93
CA SER A 142 3.23 2.02 43.23
C SER A 142 2.84 0.66 43.90
N GLU A 143 3.66 -0.23 44.49
CA GLU A 143 5.05 -0.24 44.97
C GLU A 143 5.81 -1.54 44.56
N SER A 144 6.65 -2.09 45.44
CA SER A 144 7.56 -3.24 45.27
C SER A 144 7.60 -4.09 46.54
N LEU A 145 8.22 -5.29 46.47
CA LEU A 145 8.97 -6.08 47.50
C LEU A 145 8.87 -7.59 47.16
N GLY A 146 9.89 -8.44 47.31
CA GLY A 146 11.27 -8.26 47.77
C GLY A 146 12.16 -9.50 47.49
N ASN A 147 13.44 -9.42 47.85
CA ASN A 147 14.50 -10.41 47.53
C ASN A 147 14.46 -11.70 48.38
N VAL A 148 15.22 -12.75 47.97
CA VAL A 148 16.47 -13.21 48.64
C VAL A 148 17.15 -14.38 47.87
N ALA A 149 18.48 -14.49 48.01
CA ALA A 149 19.41 -15.40 47.29
C ALA A 149 19.29 -16.91 47.71
N VAL A 150 20.03 -17.87 47.12
CA VAL A 150 21.47 -18.19 47.37
C VAL A 150 22.02 -19.20 46.32
N ALA A 151 23.34 -19.16 46.03
CA ALA A 151 24.13 -20.07 45.16
C ALA A 151 25.18 -20.86 46.03
N PRO A 152 26.18 -21.68 45.55
CA PRO A 152 26.73 -21.86 44.18
C PRO A 152 27.32 -23.28 43.79
N LYS A 153 28.05 -23.34 42.64
CA LYS A 153 29.08 -24.34 42.19
C LYS A 153 28.62 -25.73 41.65
N ASP A 154 29.23 -26.38 40.64
CA ASP A 154 30.36 -26.07 39.71
C ASP A 154 30.28 -26.90 38.37
N ALA A 155 30.87 -26.39 37.26
CA ALA A 155 31.32 -27.04 35.98
C ALA A 155 30.42 -28.07 35.21
N GLN A 156 29.77 -27.73 34.08
CA GLN A 156 30.22 -27.75 32.65
C GLN A 156 30.26 -29.13 31.93
N PRO A 157 30.07 -29.22 30.57
CA PRO A 157 29.31 -28.35 29.65
C PRO A 157 28.42 -29.12 28.64
N THR A 158 27.16 -28.71 28.41
CA THR A 158 26.36 -29.18 27.26
C THR A 158 25.60 -28.06 26.57
N VAL A 159 25.62 -28.07 25.24
CA VAL A 159 25.13 -27.00 24.37
C VAL A 159 23.61 -27.01 24.31
N ASN A 160 22.96 -25.92 24.75
CA ASN A 160 21.54 -25.65 24.48
C ASN A 160 21.36 -24.14 24.29
N LEU A 161 21.15 -23.70 23.04
CA LEU A 161 20.71 -22.33 22.74
C LEU A 161 19.20 -22.22 22.99
N SER A 162 18.81 -21.95 24.24
CA SER A 162 17.47 -21.46 24.55
C SER A 162 17.39 -19.97 24.20
N TYR A 163 16.75 -19.63 23.08
CA TYR A 163 16.39 -18.26 22.76
C TYR A 163 15.31 -17.76 23.74
N GLN A 164 15.74 -17.13 24.82
CA GLN A 164 14.94 -16.19 25.61
C GLN A 164 15.63 -14.84 25.60
N GLY A 165 15.51 -14.15 24.46
CA GLY A 165 15.77 -12.72 24.35
C GLY A 165 14.44 -12.00 24.26
N SER A 166 14.06 -11.29 25.33
CA SER A 166 13.09 -10.21 25.19
C SER A 166 13.66 -9.23 24.16
N ALA A 167 12.97 -9.03 23.05
CA ALA A 167 13.39 -8.08 22.02
C ALA A 167 13.21 -6.66 22.55
N ALA A 168 14.22 -6.19 23.31
CA ALA A 168 14.35 -4.80 23.70
C ALA A 168 14.29 -3.96 22.42
N ARG A 169 13.36 -3.00 22.38
CA ARG A 169 13.20 -2.12 21.21
C ARG A 169 14.55 -1.46 20.92
N PRO A 170 15.06 -1.50 19.68
CA PRO A 170 16.40 -1.00 19.40
C PRO A 170 16.48 0.48 19.76
N LYS A 171 17.40 0.78 20.70
CA LYS A 171 17.62 2.11 21.31
C LYS A 171 17.80 3.23 20.28
N TYR A 172 18.38 2.89 19.13
CA TYR A 172 18.43 3.77 17.96
C TYR A 172 17.77 3.10 16.75
N ARG A 173 16.92 3.86 16.05
CA ARG A 173 16.35 3.46 14.76
C ARG A 173 17.44 3.51 13.69
N HIS A 174 17.51 2.49 12.83
CA HIS A 174 18.32 2.52 11.62
C HIS A 174 17.45 2.51 10.36
N GLY A 175 18.01 2.97 9.26
CA GLY A 175 17.46 2.82 7.90
C GLY A 175 18.60 2.70 6.91
N PHE A 176 18.33 2.24 5.69
CA PHE A 176 19.34 2.16 4.64
C PHE A 176 18.78 2.58 3.28
N TYR A 177 19.66 3.04 2.41
CA TYR A 177 19.39 3.23 0.99
C TYR A 177 20.62 2.77 0.19
N GLN A 178 20.48 2.58 -1.11
CA GLN A 178 21.57 2.08 -1.95
C GLN A 178 21.66 2.78 -3.29
N LYS A 179 22.89 2.81 -3.82
CA LYS A 179 23.24 3.09 -5.20
C LYS A 179 23.75 1.78 -5.84
N PRO A 180 24.08 1.75 -7.14
CA PRO A 180 24.65 0.56 -7.77
C PRO A 180 25.95 0.09 -7.11
N GLU A 181 26.80 1.01 -6.64
CA GLU A 181 28.14 0.72 -6.10
C GLU A 181 28.30 0.89 -4.58
N GLU A 182 27.45 1.70 -3.92
CA GLU A 182 27.51 1.93 -2.47
C GLU A 182 26.15 1.69 -1.79
N VAL A 183 26.17 1.13 -0.57
CA VAL A 183 25.03 1.07 0.36
C VAL A 183 25.30 2.08 1.46
N VAL A 184 24.29 2.88 1.82
CA VAL A 184 24.39 3.84 2.92
C VAL A 184 23.42 3.43 4.03
N VAL A 185 23.98 3.06 5.18
CA VAL A 185 23.25 2.76 6.40
C VAL A 185 23.26 4.01 7.28
N THR A 186 22.09 4.43 7.75
CA THR A 186 21.91 5.59 8.64
C THR A 186 21.40 5.12 9.98
N ILE A 187 22.13 5.40 11.05
CA ILE A 187 21.69 5.16 12.43
C ILE A 187 21.28 6.52 13.03
N PHE A 188 20.01 6.65 13.43
CA PHE A 188 19.45 7.89 13.97
C PHE A 188 19.73 7.99 15.47
N ALA A 189 20.84 8.64 15.81
CA ALA A 189 21.32 8.77 17.16
C ALA A 189 21.76 10.23 17.40
N LYS A 190 21.12 10.92 18.35
CA LYS A 190 21.32 12.36 18.61
C LYS A 190 22.38 12.61 19.67
N GLY A 191 23.23 13.62 19.46
CA GLY A 191 24.15 14.15 20.47
C GLY A 191 25.39 13.30 20.78
N ILE A 192 25.67 12.26 19.99
CA ILE A 192 26.81 11.38 20.21
C ILE A 192 28.08 11.97 19.57
N PRO A 193 29.19 12.12 20.32
CA PRO A 193 30.46 12.56 19.75
C PRO A 193 31.16 11.42 19.00
N ALA A 194 31.91 11.76 17.94
CA ALA A 194 32.62 10.78 17.12
C ALA A 194 33.65 9.91 17.88
N LYS A 195 34.07 10.32 19.08
CA LYS A 195 34.97 9.55 19.95
C LYS A 195 34.33 8.30 20.58
N ASN A 196 33.00 8.24 20.55
CA ASN A 196 32.19 7.24 21.25
C ASN A 196 31.54 6.24 20.28
N VAL A 197 31.92 6.29 19.00
CA VAL A 197 31.41 5.43 17.95
C VAL A 197 32.59 4.64 17.38
N VAL A 198 32.53 3.31 17.50
CA VAL A 198 33.48 2.41 16.83
C VAL A 198 32.73 1.71 15.70
N VAL A 199 33.34 1.70 14.51
CA VAL A 199 32.76 1.08 13.31
C VAL A 199 33.81 0.17 12.68
N ASP A 200 33.56 -1.14 12.74
CA ASP A 200 34.39 -2.17 12.12
C ASP A 200 33.73 -2.73 10.87
N PHE A 201 34.52 -2.84 9.80
CA PHE A 201 34.09 -3.33 8.49
C PHE A 201 34.66 -4.74 8.23
N GLY A 202 33.84 -5.77 8.38
CA GLY A 202 34.13 -7.12 7.89
C GLY A 202 33.70 -7.32 6.44
N GLU A 203 34.13 -8.41 5.80
CA GLU A 203 33.79 -8.69 4.39
C GLU A 203 32.27 -8.84 4.14
N GLN A 204 31.52 -9.32 5.13
CA GLN A 204 30.06 -9.52 5.07
C GLN A 204 29.34 -9.14 6.38
N ILE A 205 30.01 -8.39 7.28
CA ILE A 205 29.47 -7.98 8.57
C ILE A 205 29.84 -6.52 8.79
N LEU A 206 28.87 -5.70 9.18
CA LEU A 206 29.11 -4.38 9.74
C LEU A 206 28.97 -4.49 11.25
N SER A 207 29.94 -3.98 12.02
CA SER A 207 29.82 -3.87 13.47
C SER A 207 29.90 -2.40 13.87
N VAL A 208 28.90 -1.90 14.58
CA VAL A 208 28.86 -0.56 15.14
C VAL A 208 28.62 -0.67 16.63
N SER A 209 29.50 -0.11 17.45
CA SER A 209 29.25 0.12 18.87
C SER A 209 29.17 1.60 19.18
N ILE A 210 28.21 1.98 20.02
CA ILE A 210 28.02 3.35 20.51
C ILE A 210 28.05 3.32 22.04
N ASP A 211 29.11 3.90 22.60
CA ASP A 211 29.39 3.95 24.04
C ASP A 211 29.02 5.32 24.62
N VAL A 212 27.81 5.45 25.17
CA VAL A 212 27.38 6.69 25.83
C VAL A 212 27.71 6.60 27.33
N PRO A 213 28.51 7.52 27.91
CA PRO A 213 28.84 7.49 29.33
C PRO A 213 27.58 7.61 30.20
N GLY A 214 27.26 6.52 30.90
CA GLY A 214 26.09 6.43 31.80
C GLY A 214 24.88 5.66 31.26
N ASP A 215 24.99 5.03 30.08
CA ASP A 215 23.90 4.27 29.45
C ASP A 215 24.46 3.01 28.76
N GLU A 216 23.61 2.02 28.44
CA GLU A 216 24.05 0.75 27.86
C GLU A 216 24.70 0.92 26.47
N THR A 217 25.85 0.28 26.26
CA THR A 217 26.53 0.20 24.95
C THR A 217 25.57 -0.36 23.91
N TYR A 218 25.25 0.44 22.90
CA TYR A 218 24.43 -0.02 21.78
C TYR A 218 25.33 -0.72 20.76
N SER A 219 25.11 -2.01 20.55
CA SER A 219 25.76 -2.80 19.50
C SER A 219 24.80 -3.09 18.35
N PHE A 220 25.24 -2.80 17.12
CA PHE A 220 24.51 -3.08 15.90
C PHE A 220 25.42 -3.89 14.96
N GLN A 221 25.10 -5.17 14.79
CA GLN A 221 25.94 -6.14 14.07
C GLN A 221 25.16 -6.91 12.98
N PRO A 222 24.60 -6.23 11.96
CA PRO A 222 23.90 -6.91 10.87
C PRO A 222 24.88 -7.75 10.02
N ARG A 223 24.45 -8.96 9.66
CA ARG A 223 25.10 -9.74 8.61
C ARG A 223 24.61 -9.23 7.26
N LEU A 224 25.51 -8.62 6.48
CA LEU A 224 25.17 -7.92 5.25
C LEU A 224 24.71 -8.88 4.14
N PHE A 225 23.73 -8.45 3.34
CA PHE A 225 23.20 -9.21 2.21
C PHE A 225 24.30 -9.61 1.20
N GLY A 226 25.15 -8.67 0.81
CA GLY A 226 26.26 -8.89 -0.11
C GLY A 226 27.63 -8.64 0.52
N LYS A 227 28.70 -9.09 -0.16
CA LYS A 227 30.07 -8.76 0.22
C LYS A 227 30.37 -7.29 0.01
N ILE A 228 31.16 -6.70 0.91
CA ILE A 228 31.63 -5.31 0.82
C ILE A 228 33.15 -5.26 0.66
N THR A 229 33.69 -4.11 0.24
CA THR A 229 35.13 -3.82 0.18
C THR A 229 35.51 -2.93 1.37
N PRO A 230 36.06 -3.46 2.48
CA PRO A 230 36.34 -2.69 3.69
C PRO A 230 37.21 -1.44 3.43
N ALA A 231 38.22 -1.55 2.57
CA ALA A 231 39.15 -0.48 2.21
C ALA A 231 38.50 0.74 1.51
N LYS A 232 37.25 0.64 1.03
CA LYS A 232 36.48 1.73 0.41
C LYS A 232 35.30 2.19 1.28
N CYS A 233 35.08 1.56 2.43
CA CYS A 233 34.03 1.93 3.35
C CYS A 233 34.42 3.17 4.16
N ARG A 234 33.45 4.05 4.43
CA ARG A 234 33.66 5.29 5.19
C ARG A 234 32.46 5.58 6.07
N TYR A 235 32.67 6.15 7.25
CA TYR A 235 31.59 6.60 8.13
C TYR A 235 31.74 8.07 8.50
N GLU A 236 30.62 8.72 8.79
CA GLU A 236 30.53 10.14 9.12
C GLU A 236 29.56 10.29 10.30
N VAL A 237 30.06 10.80 11.44
CA VAL A 237 29.27 11.01 12.66
C VAL A 237 28.78 12.45 12.68
N MET A 238 27.47 12.64 12.51
CA MET A 238 26.80 13.95 12.63
C MET A 238 26.13 14.08 14.00
N SER A 239 25.68 15.29 14.35
CA SER A 239 24.98 15.57 15.61
C SER A 239 23.60 14.89 15.76
N THR A 240 23.01 14.42 14.66
CA THR A 240 21.66 13.82 14.63
C THR A 240 21.61 12.38 14.12
N LYS A 241 22.67 11.90 13.49
CA LYS A 241 22.76 10.60 12.82
C LYS A 241 24.22 10.19 12.59
N ILE A 242 24.45 8.91 12.42
CA ILE A 242 25.70 8.34 11.92
C ILE A 242 25.41 7.79 10.51
N GLU A 243 26.11 8.29 9.50
CA GLU A 243 26.06 7.74 8.14
C GLU A 243 27.24 6.79 7.91
N ILE A 244 26.94 5.58 7.45
CA ILE A 244 27.94 4.53 7.17
C ILE A 244 27.78 4.15 5.70
N ARG A 245 28.80 4.45 4.90
CA ARG A 245 28.81 4.23 3.46
C ARG A 245 29.69 3.02 3.15
N LEU A 246 29.02 1.91 2.82
CA LEU A 246 29.61 0.62 2.51
C LEU A 246 29.81 0.52 0.99
N ALA A 247 31.03 0.25 0.54
CA ALA A 247 31.29 -0.02 -0.87
C ALA A 247 30.96 -1.50 -1.17
N LYS A 248 30.07 -1.76 -2.12
CA LYS A 248 29.74 -3.13 -2.55
C LYS A 248 30.93 -3.75 -3.29
N ALA A 249 31.20 -5.03 -3.04
CA ALA A 249 32.20 -5.78 -3.81
C ALA A 249 31.65 -6.21 -5.19
N GLU A 250 30.34 -6.49 -5.25
CA GLU A 250 29.60 -6.86 -6.46
C GLU A 250 28.49 -5.83 -6.72
N PRO A 251 28.25 -5.41 -7.98
CA PRO A 251 27.19 -4.45 -8.34
C PRO A 251 25.79 -5.10 -8.33
N LEU A 252 25.44 -5.73 -7.20
CA LEU A 252 24.17 -6.40 -6.97
C LEU A 252 23.19 -5.44 -6.29
N HIS A 253 21.91 -5.55 -6.65
CA HIS A 253 20.83 -4.86 -5.94
C HIS A 253 20.47 -5.64 -4.67
N TRP A 254 20.57 -5.00 -3.50
CA TRP A 254 20.29 -5.65 -2.22
C TRP A 254 18.79 -5.51 -1.91
N THR A 255 18.06 -6.61 -1.81
CA THR A 255 16.61 -6.58 -1.49
C THR A 255 16.34 -6.35 -0.01
N SER A 256 17.32 -6.65 0.85
CA SER A 256 17.35 -6.32 2.27
C SER A 256 18.77 -5.89 2.66
N LEU A 257 18.93 -5.21 3.79
CA LEU A 257 20.26 -4.96 4.37
C LEU A 257 20.88 -6.25 4.92
N GLU A 258 20.04 -7.14 5.46
CA GLU A 258 20.46 -8.35 6.16
C GLU A 258 20.36 -9.60 5.28
N TYR A 259 21.27 -10.54 5.50
CA TYR A 259 21.25 -11.86 4.87
C TYR A 259 20.26 -12.80 5.58
N THR A 260 19.02 -12.83 5.11
CA THR A 260 18.05 -13.89 5.44
C THR A 260 18.34 -15.13 4.60
N ARG A 261 18.39 -16.33 5.21
CA ARG A 261 18.65 -17.61 4.50
C ARG A 261 17.65 -17.93 3.40
N GLU A 262 16.48 -17.29 3.41
CA GLU A 262 15.40 -17.46 2.43
C GLU A 262 15.64 -16.67 1.13
N SER A 263 16.54 -15.67 1.13
CA SER A 263 16.81 -14.82 -0.04
C SER A 263 17.84 -15.42 -1.02
N ALA A 264 17.88 -16.75 -1.15
CA ALA A 264 18.83 -17.44 -2.00
C ALA A 264 18.47 -17.34 -3.49
N ILE A 265 19.17 -16.43 -4.18
CA ILE A 265 19.44 -16.43 -5.63
C ILE A 265 18.25 -16.08 -6.55
N VAL A 266 18.21 -14.81 -6.96
CA VAL A 266 17.86 -14.45 -8.34
C VAL A 266 18.98 -13.57 -8.90
N GLN A 267 20.02 -14.18 -9.48
CA GLN A 267 21.00 -13.44 -10.27
C GLN A 267 20.41 -13.14 -11.65
N ARG A 268 20.07 -11.87 -11.92
CA ARG A 268 19.90 -11.38 -13.29
C ARG A 268 21.29 -11.02 -13.84
N PRO A 269 21.71 -11.57 -14.99
CA PRO A 269 22.98 -11.17 -15.62
C PRO A 269 22.93 -9.69 -16.01
N ASN A 270 23.98 -8.95 -15.65
CA ASN A 270 24.17 -7.57 -16.10
C ASN A 270 24.85 -7.61 -17.47
N VAL A 271 24.14 -7.22 -18.53
CA VAL A 271 24.65 -7.34 -19.91
C VAL A 271 25.40 -6.08 -20.31
N SER A 272 26.66 -6.24 -20.71
CA SER A 272 27.54 -5.19 -21.20
C SER A 272 26.99 -4.48 -22.45
N SER A 273 27.35 -3.20 -22.60
CA SER A 273 26.72 -2.25 -23.52
C SER A 273 27.20 -2.33 -24.99
N ASP A 274 27.25 -3.52 -25.59
CA ASP A 274 27.55 -3.64 -27.03
C ASP A 274 26.92 -4.90 -27.68
N ALA A 275 25.61 -4.83 -27.91
CA ALA A 275 24.80 -5.81 -28.66
C ALA A 275 23.52 -5.13 -29.18
N PRO A 276 22.91 -5.58 -30.29
CA PRO A 276 21.75 -4.90 -30.88
C PRO A 276 20.54 -4.89 -29.94
N ARG A 277 19.77 -3.79 -29.99
CA ARG A 277 18.66 -3.50 -29.06
C ARG A 277 17.71 -4.71 -28.93
N PRO A 278 17.35 -5.15 -27.70
CA PRO A 278 16.46 -6.28 -27.52
C PRO A 278 15.06 -5.95 -28.06
N SER A 279 14.56 -6.78 -28.98
CA SER A 279 13.17 -6.73 -29.42
C SER A 279 12.29 -7.37 -28.34
N TYR A 280 11.27 -6.64 -27.89
CA TYR A 280 10.40 -7.06 -26.80
C TYR A 280 9.42 -8.17 -27.26
N PRO A 281 9.19 -9.24 -26.48
CA PRO A 281 8.18 -10.25 -26.82
C PRO A 281 6.78 -9.64 -26.66
N SER A 282 6.21 -9.15 -27.77
CA SER A 282 4.89 -8.53 -27.81
C SER A 282 3.79 -9.54 -27.45
N SER A 283 3.18 -9.37 -26.28
CA SER A 283 2.04 -10.17 -25.83
C SER A 283 0.73 -9.74 -26.50
N LYS A 284 0.60 -9.98 -27.81
CA LYS A 284 -0.66 -9.76 -28.56
C LYS A 284 -1.05 -10.92 -29.47
N LEU A 285 -1.60 -11.97 -28.87
CA LEU A 285 -2.56 -12.88 -29.52
C LEU A 285 -3.96 -12.21 -29.60
N ARG A 286 -4.03 -11.09 -30.33
CA ARG A 286 -5.22 -10.45 -30.93
C ARG A 286 -4.84 -9.09 -31.52
N HIS A 287 -5.13 -8.89 -32.81
CA HIS A 287 -5.14 -7.57 -33.43
C HIS A 287 -6.35 -6.79 -32.87
N VAL A 288 -6.13 -5.59 -32.37
CA VAL A 288 -7.20 -4.67 -31.95
C VAL A 288 -7.17 -3.51 -32.92
N ASP A 289 -8.21 -3.39 -33.74
CA ASP A 289 -8.35 -2.30 -34.71
C ASP A 289 -8.75 -1.03 -33.96
N TRP A 290 -7.76 -0.20 -33.62
CA TRP A 290 -7.96 1.05 -32.89
C TRP A 290 -8.84 2.04 -33.66
N ASP A 291 -8.75 2.07 -34.99
CA ASP A 291 -9.64 2.90 -35.85
C ASP A 291 -11.12 2.51 -35.68
N LYS A 292 -11.39 1.22 -35.45
CA LYS A 292 -12.76 0.74 -35.20
C LYS A 292 -13.21 1.09 -33.79
N LEU A 293 -12.32 1.00 -32.80
CA LEU A 293 -12.61 1.40 -31.43
C LEU A 293 -12.85 2.92 -31.32
N GLU A 294 -12.05 3.75 -32.00
CA GLU A 294 -12.29 5.20 -32.08
C GLU A 294 -13.62 5.49 -32.77
N ALA A 295 -13.95 4.79 -33.87
CA ALA A 295 -15.24 4.95 -34.55
C ALA A 295 -16.45 4.52 -33.70
N GLU A 296 -16.31 3.47 -32.88
CA GLU A 296 -17.35 3.01 -31.95
C GLU A 296 -17.52 4.01 -30.79
N VAL A 297 -16.42 4.42 -30.13
CA VAL A 297 -16.44 5.42 -29.04
C VAL A 297 -16.99 6.77 -29.52
N LYS A 298 -16.57 7.25 -30.69
CA LYS A 298 -17.04 8.51 -31.29
C LYS A 298 -18.49 8.45 -31.80
N LYS A 299 -19.06 7.24 -31.86
CA LYS A 299 -20.48 7.00 -32.12
C LYS A 299 -21.25 6.91 -30.81
N GLU A 300 -20.71 6.25 -29.79
CA GLU A 300 -21.27 6.25 -28.42
C GLU A 300 -21.30 7.67 -27.81
N GLU A 301 -20.24 8.48 -27.95
CA GLU A 301 -20.21 9.92 -27.60
C GLU A 301 -21.23 10.79 -28.40
N LYS A 302 -21.83 10.22 -29.45
CA LYS A 302 -22.81 10.88 -30.31
C LYS A 302 -24.24 10.39 -30.05
N ASP A 303 -24.38 9.14 -29.60
CA ASP A 303 -25.64 8.49 -29.22
C ASP A 303 -25.95 8.66 -27.71
N GLU A 304 -24.96 8.99 -26.87
CA GLU A 304 -25.18 9.55 -25.53
C GLU A 304 -25.86 10.93 -25.65
N LYS A 305 -27.18 10.91 -25.57
CA LYS A 305 -28.02 12.10 -25.42
C LYS A 305 -27.61 12.85 -24.15
N LEU A 306 -26.90 13.97 -24.34
CA LEU A 306 -26.67 15.00 -23.33
C LEU A 306 -28.01 15.69 -22.97
N ASP A 307 -28.92 15.01 -22.29
CA ASP A 307 -30.24 15.57 -21.97
C ASP A 307 -30.10 16.72 -20.95
N GLY A 308 -30.58 17.91 -21.33
CA GLY A 308 -30.51 19.15 -20.55
C GLY A 308 -29.61 20.25 -21.14
N ASP A 309 -29.22 21.21 -20.29
CA ASP A 309 -28.55 22.46 -20.68
C ASP A 309 -27.23 22.26 -21.45
N ALA A 310 -26.56 21.12 -21.27
CA ALA A 310 -25.34 20.79 -21.99
C ALA A 310 -25.55 20.59 -23.50
N ALA A 311 -26.65 19.94 -23.92
CA ALA A 311 -27.00 19.85 -25.34
C ALA A 311 -27.44 21.19 -25.92
N LEU A 312 -28.21 21.98 -25.16
CA LEU A 312 -28.61 23.34 -25.59
C LEU A 312 -27.38 24.22 -25.80
N ASN A 313 -26.44 24.23 -24.86
CA ASN A 313 -25.19 24.99 -25.00
C ASN A 313 -24.31 24.48 -26.16
N LYS A 314 -24.29 23.17 -26.43
CA LYS A 314 -23.61 22.60 -27.62
C LYS A 314 -24.30 23.06 -28.92
N PHE A 315 -25.62 22.98 -28.98
CA PHE A 315 -26.44 23.44 -30.11
C PHE A 315 -26.25 24.93 -30.42
N PHE A 316 -26.23 25.79 -29.40
CA PHE A 316 -25.96 27.22 -29.58
C PHE A 316 -24.53 27.50 -30.04
N ARG A 317 -23.53 26.73 -29.58
CA ARG A 317 -22.14 26.83 -30.07
C ARG A 317 -22.01 26.44 -31.53
N ASP A 318 -22.69 25.38 -31.96
CA ASP A 318 -22.68 24.92 -33.34
C ASP A 318 -23.36 25.97 -34.26
N ILE A 319 -24.53 26.50 -33.86
CA ILE A 319 -25.17 27.62 -34.59
C ILE A 319 -24.26 28.84 -34.68
N TYR A 320 -23.63 29.27 -33.57
CA TYR A 320 -22.76 30.44 -33.58
C TYR A 320 -21.51 30.26 -34.45
N LYS A 321 -20.99 29.02 -34.56
CA LYS A 321 -19.82 28.69 -35.37
C LYS A 321 -20.12 28.75 -36.87
N ASP A 322 -21.27 28.23 -37.29
CA ASP A 322 -21.67 28.17 -38.70
C ASP A 322 -22.49 29.41 -39.15
N ALA A 323 -22.73 30.35 -38.23
CA ALA A 323 -23.45 31.59 -38.47
C ALA A 323 -22.63 32.67 -39.21
N ASP A 324 -23.31 33.43 -40.06
CA ASP A 324 -22.83 34.69 -40.64
C ASP A 324 -22.50 35.75 -39.57
N GLU A 325 -21.70 36.75 -39.96
CA GLU A 325 -21.28 37.86 -39.09
C GLU A 325 -22.47 38.63 -38.48
N ASP A 326 -23.53 38.89 -39.27
CA ASP A 326 -24.71 39.61 -38.82
C ASP A 326 -25.59 38.76 -37.88
N THR A 327 -25.69 37.44 -38.11
CA THR A 327 -26.47 36.56 -37.23
C THR A 327 -25.73 36.31 -35.91
N ARG A 328 -24.39 36.23 -35.91
CA ARG A 328 -23.57 36.27 -34.68
C ARG A 328 -23.76 37.56 -33.88
N ARG A 329 -23.82 38.71 -34.55
CA ARG A 329 -24.11 40.02 -33.92
C ARG A 329 -25.52 40.07 -33.32
N ALA A 330 -26.52 39.50 -34.01
CA ALA A 330 -27.89 39.37 -33.50
C ALA A 330 -27.95 38.50 -32.24
N MET A 331 -27.28 37.35 -32.27
CA MET A 331 -27.18 36.42 -31.15
C MET A 331 -26.52 37.07 -29.93
N MET A 332 -25.34 37.71 -30.11
CA MET A 332 -24.67 38.40 -29.00
C MET A 332 -25.49 39.57 -28.45
N LYS A 333 -26.09 40.41 -29.31
CA LYS A 333 -26.87 41.56 -28.84
C LYS A 333 -28.12 41.12 -28.08
N SER A 334 -28.88 40.16 -28.63
CA SER A 334 -30.09 39.63 -27.96
C SER A 334 -29.77 38.92 -26.65
N PHE A 335 -28.70 38.12 -26.61
CA PHE A 335 -28.24 37.46 -25.38
C PHE A 335 -27.85 38.47 -24.29
N VAL A 336 -27.06 39.51 -24.64
CA VAL A 336 -26.64 40.54 -23.67
C VAL A 336 -27.81 41.40 -23.19
N GLU A 337 -28.71 41.83 -24.08
CA GLU A 337 -29.86 42.68 -23.69
C GLU A 337 -30.92 41.93 -22.88
N SER A 338 -31.08 40.61 -23.10
CA SER A 338 -32.03 39.75 -22.39
C SER A 338 -31.49 39.12 -21.10
N ASN A 339 -30.25 39.43 -20.69
CA ASN A 339 -29.53 38.74 -19.61
C ASN A 339 -29.42 37.21 -19.82
N GLY A 340 -29.34 36.78 -21.07
CA GLY A 340 -29.12 35.38 -21.46
C GLY A 340 -30.37 34.52 -21.57
N THR A 341 -31.59 35.08 -21.46
CA THR A 341 -32.83 34.28 -21.55
C THR A 341 -33.45 34.23 -22.95
N VAL A 342 -33.11 35.16 -23.86
CA VAL A 342 -33.67 35.21 -25.21
C VAL A 342 -32.55 35.31 -26.26
N LEU A 343 -32.57 34.40 -27.22
CA LEU A 343 -31.64 34.38 -28.34
C LEU A 343 -32.38 34.56 -29.67
N SER A 344 -32.02 35.59 -30.43
CA SER A 344 -32.54 35.84 -31.77
C SER A 344 -31.42 35.89 -32.80
N THR A 345 -31.64 35.25 -33.95
CA THR A 345 -30.69 35.17 -35.06
C THR A 345 -30.93 36.24 -36.14
N ASN A 346 -32.02 37.01 -36.09
CA ASN A 346 -32.37 37.99 -37.13
C ASN A 346 -31.90 39.42 -36.78
N TRP A 347 -30.76 39.84 -37.37
CA TRP A 347 -30.18 41.17 -37.15
C TRP A 347 -31.12 42.33 -37.52
N LYS A 348 -32.01 42.16 -38.50
CA LYS A 348 -32.93 43.23 -38.93
C LYS A 348 -33.97 43.59 -37.86
N GLU A 349 -34.28 42.67 -36.96
CA GLU A 349 -35.24 42.88 -35.87
C GLU A 349 -34.55 43.42 -34.62
N VAL A 350 -33.47 42.76 -34.19
CA VAL A 350 -32.74 43.11 -32.96
C VAL A 350 -31.73 44.24 -33.12
N GLY A 351 -31.32 44.59 -34.34
CA GLY A 351 -30.43 45.71 -34.59
C GLY A 351 -31.02 47.04 -34.12
N ALA A 352 -32.30 47.27 -34.44
CA ALA A 352 -33.02 48.53 -34.17
C ALA A 352 -33.88 48.52 -32.89
N LYS A 353 -34.28 47.35 -32.38
CA LYS A 353 -35.09 47.21 -31.16
C LYS A 353 -34.24 46.71 -29.99
N LYS A 354 -34.66 47.01 -28.76
CA LYS A 354 -34.12 46.39 -27.55
C LYS A 354 -34.83 45.05 -27.31
N VAL A 355 -34.07 44.01 -26.99
CA VAL A 355 -34.64 42.69 -26.65
C VAL A 355 -34.88 42.64 -25.13
N GLU A 356 -36.14 42.49 -24.72
CA GLU A 356 -36.49 42.30 -23.32
C GLU A 356 -36.39 40.81 -22.94
N GLY A 357 -35.77 40.51 -21.79
CA GLY A 357 -35.66 39.14 -21.28
C GLY A 357 -36.96 38.69 -20.63
N SER A 358 -37.52 37.57 -21.11
CA SER A 358 -38.53 36.81 -20.39
C SER A 358 -37.83 35.76 -19.52
N PRO A 359 -38.08 35.68 -18.20
CA PRO A 359 -37.52 34.61 -17.38
C PRO A 359 -38.30 33.29 -17.60
N PRO A 360 -37.71 32.14 -17.27
CA PRO A 360 -38.44 30.86 -17.20
C PRO A 360 -39.55 30.90 -16.14
N ASP A 361 -40.59 30.09 -16.35
CA ASP A 361 -41.79 30.09 -15.52
C ASP A 361 -41.46 29.78 -14.05
N GLY A 362 -41.84 30.69 -13.14
CA GLY A 362 -41.50 30.64 -11.71
C GLY A 362 -40.24 31.40 -11.27
N MET A 363 -39.54 32.14 -12.14
CA MET A 363 -38.40 33.01 -11.75
C MET A 363 -38.66 34.50 -12.04
N GLU A 364 -38.27 35.38 -11.11
CA GLU A 364 -38.37 36.84 -11.27
C GLU A 364 -37.01 37.50 -11.60
N LEU A 365 -36.98 38.32 -12.66
CA LEU A 365 -35.79 39.08 -13.06
C LEU A 365 -35.55 40.27 -12.12
N LYS A 366 -34.64 40.11 -11.15
CA LYS A 366 -34.12 41.25 -10.37
C LYS A 366 -33.17 42.10 -11.22
N LYS A 367 -33.56 43.35 -11.46
CA LYS A 367 -32.67 44.40 -11.98
C LYS A 367 -31.79 44.88 -10.83
N TRP A 368 -30.47 44.81 -11.03
CA TRP A 368 -29.49 45.41 -10.14
C TRP A 368 -28.94 46.65 -10.84
N GLU A 369 -29.08 47.81 -10.22
CA GLU A 369 -28.36 49.02 -10.63
C GLU A 369 -26.90 48.89 -10.14
N ILE A 370 -25.95 49.24 -11.01
CA ILE A 370 -24.50 49.23 -10.76
C ILE A 370 -24.01 50.68 -10.81
#